data_AF-A0A9D1P3M1-F1
#
_entry.id   AF-A0A9D1P3M1-F1
#
_cell.length_a   1.000
_cell.length_b   1.000
_cell.length_c   1.000
_cell.angle_alpha   90.00
_cell.angle_beta   90.00
_cell.angle_gamma   90.00
#
_symmetry.space_group_name_H-M   'P 1'
#
loop_
_entity.id
_entity.type
_entity.pdbx_description
1 polymer ?
#
loop_
_entity_poly.entity_id
_entity_poly.type
_entity_poly.pdbx_seq_one_letter_code
_entity_poly.pdbx_strand_id
1 'polypeptide(L)'
;MKKTGFILALAAVLCAGCGIQKLPFQIEDVKSIEVYRFEGVPAAAEKKVVTEENEVEEVYRKLQAAGKPQQARTAGGTVISFRVKLKDGDLYERIYTAGLEPLEDMWEEISAAAVAAEEIELPSDTNHSQEPAMKAMVLRDPSGDLYFVDEKGGLFTASLPETIAGPDGESLSPEELEAGDTVELYGDGIMLESYPGQYQGVTRAVRIREGTEADAEPYRHLLEKIYTEPDPSEIPSMNLEYTEGELVTSAVLTSGNYEWTYVDENGEGHGVVACGAHILEWKDLTEIRLEGPADLKLLPSREMESAEVLRWPASARDLKDIAQAGPGAAAEVVRQEGEWVIPGAEPGYVYLVTGNWPEGYVEFGFLTE
;
A
#
# COMPACT_ATOMS: atom_id res chain seq x y z
N MET A 1 31.73 16.31 -4.63
CA MET A 1 31.73 14.85 -4.43
C MET A 1 31.20 14.58 -3.04
N LYS A 2 29.88 14.36 -2.91
CA LYS A 2 29.26 13.94 -1.65
C LYS A 2 29.63 12.47 -1.47
N LYS A 3 30.35 12.14 -0.39
CA LYS A 3 30.62 10.75 -0.03
C LYS A 3 29.32 10.18 0.54
N THR A 4 28.72 9.23 -0.15
CA THR A 4 27.63 8.41 0.35
C THR A 4 28.19 7.59 1.51
N GLY A 5 27.65 7.79 2.72
CA GLY A 5 28.06 7.02 3.91
C GLY A 5 27.78 5.54 3.69
N PHE A 6 28.74 4.70 4.03
CA PHE A 6 28.67 3.24 3.87
C PHE A 6 28.26 2.67 5.23
N ILE A 7 27.13 1.96 5.30
CA ILE A 7 26.75 1.25 6.54
C ILE A 7 27.59 -0.03 6.61
N LEU A 8 28.62 -0.04 7.46
CA LEU A 8 29.51 -1.18 7.64
C LEU A 8 28.88 -2.22 8.59
N ALA A 9 28.05 -3.12 8.05
CA ALA A 9 27.53 -4.27 8.79
C ALA A 9 28.56 -5.43 8.82
N LEU A 10 29.24 -5.63 9.95
CA LEU A 10 30.22 -6.71 10.10
C LEU A 10 29.53 -8.03 10.51
N ALA A 11 29.55 -9.02 9.62
CA ALA A 11 29.12 -10.39 9.90
C ALA A 11 30.00 -11.02 11.00
N ALA A 12 29.42 -11.28 12.18
CA ALA A 12 30.13 -11.92 13.28
C ALA A 12 30.18 -13.44 13.09
N VAL A 13 31.36 -13.95 12.74
CA VAL A 13 31.72 -15.36 12.80
C VAL A 13 31.50 -15.89 14.24
N LEU A 14 30.84 -17.04 14.36
CA LEU A 14 30.59 -17.78 15.59
C LEU A 14 31.90 -18.19 16.28
N CYS A 15 32.41 -17.32 17.17
CA CYS A 15 33.32 -17.72 18.24
C CYS A 15 32.62 -17.55 19.59
N ALA A 16 32.51 -18.66 20.32
CA ALA A 16 32.09 -18.70 21.71
C ALA A 16 33.27 -18.25 22.58
N GLY A 17 33.15 -17.08 23.21
CA GLY A 17 34.13 -16.55 24.14
C GLY A 17 33.57 -15.35 24.88
N CYS A 18 33.52 -15.44 26.20
CA CYS A 18 33.24 -14.32 27.10
C CYS A 18 34.49 -13.42 27.09
N GLY A 19 34.40 -12.23 26.52
CA GLY A 19 35.52 -11.29 26.42
C GLY A 19 35.08 -9.95 25.84
N ILE A 20 35.81 -8.89 26.19
CA ILE A 20 35.60 -7.52 25.68
C ILE A 20 35.48 -7.56 24.15
N GLN A 21 34.36 -7.08 23.62
CA GLN A 21 34.13 -7.14 22.18
C GLN A 21 34.79 -5.94 21.50
N LYS A 22 35.64 -6.21 20.52
CA LYS A 22 36.23 -5.17 19.68
C LYS A 22 35.17 -4.63 18.71
N LEU A 23 34.88 -3.33 18.80
CA LEU A 23 34.04 -2.62 17.83
C LEU A 23 34.80 -2.41 16.50
N PRO A 24 34.10 -2.32 15.36
CA PRO A 24 34.72 -2.20 14.03
C PRO A 24 35.33 -0.81 13.74
N PHE A 25 35.29 0.11 14.72
CA PHE A 25 35.84 1.47 14.68
C PHE A 25 36.57 1.73 16.01
N GLN A 26 37.39 2.79 16.07
CA GLN A 26 38.01 3.23 17.32
C GLN A 26 37.24 4.42 17.91
N ILE A 27 37.51 4.75 19.18
CA ILE A 27 36.83 5.87 19.85
C ILE A 27 37.14 7.21 19.16
N GLU A 28 38.32 7.35 18.58
CA GLU A 28 38.72 8.56 17.88
C GLU A 28 37.90 8.80 16.60
N ASP A 29 37.24 7.76 16.08
CA ASP A 29 36.37 7.84 14.91
C ASP A 29 34.94 8.25 15.27
N VAL A 30 34.57 8.25 16.55
CA VAL A 30 33.21 8.55 17.02
C VAL A 30 32.97 10.06 17.06
N LYS A 31 31.86 10.51 16.48
CA LYS A 31 31.38 11.90 16.51
C LYS A 31 30.32 12.11 17.58
N SER A 32 29.36 11.19 17.68
CA SER A 32 28.26 11.24 18.66
C SER A 32 27.62 9.87 18.82
N ILE A 33 26.97 9.63 19.95
CA ILE A 33 26.20 8.39 20.20
C ILE A 33 24.76 8.79 20.52
N GLU A 34 23.81 8.30 19.75
CA GLU A 34 22.39 8.38 20.09
C GLU A 34 22.00 7.11 20.86
N VAL A 35 21.33 7.27 21.98
CA VAL A 35 20.82 6.19 22.81
C VAL A 35 19.31 6.28 22.82
N TYR A 36 18.64 5.17 22.55
CA TYR A 36 17.19 5.05 22.49
C TYR A 36 16.71 4.12 23.60
N ARG A 37 15.65 4.50 24.31
CA ARG A 37 15.03 3.71 25.36
C ARG A 37 13.54 3.51 25.04
N PHE A 38 13.09 2.27 25.07
CA PHE A 38 11.69 1.90 24.82
C PHE A 38 11.10 1.31 26.10
N GLU A 39 9.94 1.81 26.53
CA GLU A 39 9.20 1.28 27.66
C GLU A 39 7.78 0.85 27.27
N GLY A 40 7.38 -0.36 27.69
CA GLY A 40 5.98 -0.79 27.70
C GLY A 40 5.31 -1.01 26.34
N VAL A 41 3.98 -1.08 26.36
CA VAL A 41 3.09 -1.19 25.18
C VAL A 41 1.92 -0.20 25.36
N PRO A 42 1.68 0.74 24.43
CA PRO A 42 2.47 1.02 23.23
C PRO A 42 3.86 1.59 23.59
N ALA A 43 4.90 1.16 22.86
CA ALA A 43 6.27 1.56 23.15
C ALA A 43 6.52 3.01 22.71
N ALA A 44 6.47 3.96 23.64
CA ALA A 44 6.99 5.30 23.40
C ALA A 44 8.52 5.24 23.52
N ALA A 45 9.23 5.76 22.51
CA ALA A 45 10.69 5.75 22.49
C ALA A 45 11.24 7.11 22.93
N GLU A 46 12.19 7.08 23.86
CA GLU A 46 12.96 8.23 24.29
C GLU A 46 14.37 8.16 23.68
N LYS A 47 14.92 9.31 23.26
CA LYS A 47 16.26 9.44 22.70
C LYS A 47 17.11 10.40 23.53
N LYS A 48 18.37 10.03 23.78
CA LYS A 48 19.44 10.90 24.30
C LYS A 48 20.56 10.99 23.27
N VAL A 49 21.11 12.18 23.04
CA VAL A 49 22.21 12.39 22.09
C VAL A 49 23.47 12.80 22.84
N VAL A 50 24.42 11.88 22.93
CA VAL A 50 25.70 12.04 23.62
C VAL A 50 26.72 12.65 22.66
N THR A 51 27.24 13.82 23.02
CA THR A 51 28.20 14.58 22.21
C THR A 51 29.40 15.09 23.01
N GLU A 52 29.34 15.04 24.34
CA GLU A 52 30.44 15.44 25.22
C GLU A 52 31.54 14.36 25.20
N GLU A 53 32.79 14.76 25.04
CA GLU A 53 33.90 13.84 24.73
C GLU A 53 34.14 12.78 25.82
N ASN A 54 34.08 13.16 27.11
CA ASN A 54 34.28 12.24 28.23
C ASN A 54 33.09 11.27 28.34
N GLU A 55 31.87 11.76 28.12
CA GLU A 55 30.65 10.94 28.15
C GLU A 55 30.58 9.97 26.95
N VAL A 56 31.02 10.39 25.77
CA VAL A 56 31.16 9.52 24.59
C VAL A 56 32.15 8.38 24.88
N GLU A 57 33.30 8.67 25.49
CA GLU A 57 34.30 7.65 25.87
C GLU A 57 33.72 6.65 26.90
N GLU A 58 32.97 7.15 27.87
CA GLU A 58 32.32 6.32 28.89
C GLU A 58 31.27 5.37 28.28
N VAL A 59 30.36 5.90 27.47
CA VAL A 59 29.32 5.09 26.78
C VAL A 59 29.98 4.08 25.85
N TYR A 60 31.02 4.48 25.11
CA TYR A 60 31.78 3.56 24.24
C TYR A 60 32.45 2.42 25.01
N ARG A 61 33.02 2.70 26.18
CA ARG A 61 33.61 1.68 27.07
C ARG A 61 32.53 0.71 27.58
N LYS A 62 31.37 1.21 27.98
CA LYS A 62 30.25 0.38 28.43
C LYS A 62 29.69 -0.49 27.30
N LEU A 63 29.61 0.03 26.07
CA LEU A 63 29.21 -0.74 24.89
C LEU A 63 30.16 -1.93 24.60
N GLN A 64 31.46 -1.74 24.76
CA GLN A 64 32.44 -2.82 24.63
C GLN A 64 32.30 -3.89 25.74
N ALA A 65 31.86 -3.48 26.93
CA ALA A 65 31.64 -4.35 28.08
C ALA A 65 30.27 -5.07 28.06
N ALA A 66 29.27 -4.51 27.38
CA ALA A 66 27.89 -5.01 27.32
C ALA A 66 27.71 -6.39 26.65
N GLY A 67 28.78 -7.00 26.14
CA GLY A 67 28.74 -8.32 25.52
C GLY A 67 27.94 -8.36 24.21
N LYS A 68 27.63 -9.57 23.72
CA LYS A 68 26.88 -9.76 22.46
C LYS A 68 25.42 -9.34 22.65
N PRO A 69 24.79 -8.70 21.65
CA PRO A 69 23.35 -8.42 21.71
C PRO A 69 22.60 -9.75 21.83
N GLN A 70 21.65 -9.83 22.74
CA GLN A 70 20.79 -10.99 22.89
C GLN A 70 19.41 -10.61 22.36
N GLN A 71 18.83 -11.45 21.50
CA GLN A 71 17.44 -11.32 21.09
C GLN A 71 16.61 -12.14 22.07
N ALA A 72 15.68 -11.50 22.80
CA ALA A 72 14.66 -12.20 23.55
C ALA A 72 13.28 -11.68 23.19
N ARG A 73 12.46 -12.60 22.66
CA ARG A 73 11.03 -12.45 22.44
C ARG A 73 10.34 -12.38 23.80
N THR A 74 10.11 -11.19 24.32
CA THR A 74 9.18 -11.03 25.44
C THR A 74 8.51 -9.66 25.33
N ALA A 75 7.23 -9.67 25.00
CA ALA A 75 6.41 -8.46 24.99
C ALA A 75 6.43 -7.82 26.40
N GLY A 76 6.78 -6.53 26.48
CA GLY A 76 6.67 -5.72 27.69
C GLY A 76 7.97 -5.42 28.46
N GLY A 77 9.16 -5.78 27.96
CA GLY A 77 10.45 -5.41 28.57
C GLY A 77 11.02 -4.07 28.06
N THR A 78 11.84 -3.40 28.87
CA THR A 78 12.61 -2.22 28.43
C THR A 78 13.59 -2.62 27.33
N VAL A 79 13.72 -1.81 26.27
CA VAL A 79 14.73 -2.01 25.22
C VAL A 79 15.64 -0.79 25.18
N ILE A 80 16.95 -1.01 25.05
CA ILE A 80 17.92 0.07 24.88
C ILE A 80 18.69 -0.15 23.57
N SER A 81 18.68 0.85 22.70
CA SER A 81 19.37 0.81 21.41
C SER A 81 20.36 1.96 21.27
N PHE A 82 21.37 1.78 20.42
CA PHE A 82 22.46 2.72 20.20
C PHE A 82 22.65 2.95 18.71
N ARG A 83 22.84 4.22 18.33
CA ARG A 83 23.33 4.62 17.00
C ARG A 83 24.59 5.47 17.18
N VAL A 84 25.73 4.93 16.79
CA VAL A 84 27.02 5.62 16.79
C VAL A 84 27.19 6.31 15.44
N LYS A 85 27.37 7.63 15.45
CA LYS A 85 27.73 8.40 14.26
C LYS A 85 29.25 8.56 14.21
N LEU A 86 29.86 8.11 13.12
CA LEU A 86 31.30 8.25 12.89
C LEU A 86 31.62 9.60 12.23
N LYS A 87 32.87 10.06 12.37
CA LYS A 87 33.34 11.36 11.85
C LYS A 87 33.35 11.43 10.32
N ASP A 88 33.48 10.29 9.65
CA ASP A 88 33.43 10.15 8.18
C ASP A 88 32.01 10.19 7.61
N GLY A 89 30.99 10.13 8.46
CA GLY A 89 29.58 10.14 8.09
C GLY A 89 28.91 8.76 8.13
N ASP A 90 29.65 7.70 8.44
CA ASP A 90 29.11 6.36 8.55
C ASP A 90 28.31 6.20 9.86
N LEU A 91 27.31 5.31 9.83
CA LEU A 91 26.45 4.99 10.96
C LEU A 91 26.65 3.55 11.39
N TYR A 92 26.74 3.33 12.70
CA TYR A 92 26.76 2.02 13.32
C TYR A 92 25.64 1.89 14.33
N GLU A 93 24.74 0.93 14.11
CA GLU A 93 23.59 0.69 14.99
C GLU A 93 23.74 -0.61 15.79
N ARG A 94 23.18 -0.61 17.00
CA ARG A 94 23.15 -1.80 17.85
C ARG A 94 21.99 -1.78 18.84
N ILE A 95 21.19 -2.84 18.83
CA ILE A 95 20.02 -3.00 19.70
C ILE A 95 20.31 -4.01 20.79
N TYR A 96 19.91 -3.68 22.02
CA TYR A 96 19.97 -4.57 23.18
C TYR A 96 18.57 -4.66 23.82
N THR A 97 17.97 -5.84 23.81
CA THR A 97 16.72 -6.09 24.55
C THR A 97 17.03 -6.45 26.00
N ALA A 98 16.38 -5.80 26.98
CA ALA A 98 16.85 -5.86 28.36
C ALA A 98 16.50 -7.17 29.10
N GLY A 99 17.54 -7.66 29.76
CA GLY A 99 17.53 -8.33 31.06
C GLY A 99 18.82 -8.00 31.83
N LEU A 100 19.45 -6.86 31.51
CA LEU A 100 20.78 -6.46 31.93
C LEU A 100 20.69 -5.13 32.70
N GLU A 101 20.67 -5.18 34.03
CA GLU A 101 20.82 -4.00 34.92
C GLU A 101 21.92 -3.00 34.44
N PRO A 102 23.08 -3.44 33.91
CA PRO A 102 24.15 -2.51 33.50
C PRO A 102 23.82 -1.52 32.38
N LEU A 103 22.81 -1.79 31.54
CA LEU A 103 22.46 -0.90 30.43
C LEU A 103 21.43 0.16 30.86
N GLU A 104 20.60 -0.14 31.84
CA GLU A 104 19.61 0.79 32.37
C GLU A 104 20.29 1.84 33.26
N ASP A 105 21.26 1.44 34.08
CA ASP A 105 22.14 2.36 34.81
C ASP A 105 22.86 3.32 33.86
N MET A 106 23.31 2.83 32.70
CA MET A 106 23.94 3.68 31.69
C MET A 106 22.99 4.74 31.14
N TRP A 107 21.71 4.41 30.93
CA TRP A 107 20.73 5.41 30.49
C TRP A 107 20.57 6.52 31.52
N GLU A 108 20.47 6.17 32.81
CA GLU A 108 20.31 7.15 33.90
C GLU A 108 21.56 8.01 34.11
N GLU A 109 22.75 7.46 33.88
CA GLU A 109 24.02 8.19 34.00
C GLU A 109 24.29 9.17 32.86
N ILE A 110 23.68 8.98 31.69
CA ILE A 110 23.81 9.93 30.57
C ILE A 110 23.11 11.25 30.93
N SER A 111 23.91 12.30 30.98
CA SER A 111 23.55 13.68 31.31
C SER A 111 22.75 14.38 30.21
N ALA A 112 22.82 13.91 28.97
CA ALA A 112 22.01 14.42 27.87
C ALA A 112 20.51 14.29 28.18
N ALA A 113 19.75 15.34 27.86
CA ALA A 113 18.30 15.35 28.07
C ALA A 113 17.62 14.32 27.16
N ALA A 114 16.67 13.57 27.72
CA ALA A 114 15.79 12.70 26.95
C ALA A 114 14.77 13.53 26.17
N VAL A 115 14.59 13.19 24.91
CA VAL A 115 13.55 13.74 24.02
C VAL A 115 12.72 12.60 23.44
N ALA A 116 11.46 12.87 23.08
CA ALA A 116 10.67 11.89 22.32
C ALA A 116 11.35 11.62 20.96
N ALA A 117 11.46 10.34 20.59
CA ALA A 117 11.98 9.94 19.29
C ALA A 117 10.83 9.80 18.29
N GLU A 118 10.97 10.38 17.11
CA GLU A 118 10.01 10.16 16.00
C GLU A 118 10.20 8.76 15.42
N GLU A 119 9.12 8.15 14.94
CA GLU A 119 9.11 6.77 14.42
C GLU A 119 10.16 6.55 13.31
N ILE A 120 10.37 7.56 12.46
CA ILE A 120 11.37 7.57 11.39
C ILE A 120 12.83 7.62 11.90
N GLU A 121 13.05 8.13 13.11
CA GLU A 121 14.38 8.23 13.71
C GLU A 121 14.78 6.97 14.47
N LEU A 122 13.81 6.10 14.78
CA LEU A 122 14.04 4.92 15.56
C LEU A 122 15.10 4.05 14.88
N PRO A 123 16.05 3.50 15.64
CA PRO A 123 16.93 2.47 15.12
C PRO A 123 16.02 1.33 14.65
N SER A 124 15.96 1.17 13.34
CA SER A 124 15.30 0.02 12.71
C SER A 124 15.83 -1.23 13.39
N ASP A 125 14.97 -2.22 13.66
CA ASP A 125 15.35 -3.51 14.21
C ASP A 125 16.24 -4.26 13.20
N THR A 126 17.45 -3.76 12.97
CA THR A 126 18.45 -4.24 11.99
C THR A 126 19.19 -5.44 12.51
N ASN A 127 18.53 -6.19 13.39
CA ASN A 127 18.69 -7.62 13.49
C ASN A 127 17.37 -8.33 13.14
N HIS A 128 16.74 -7.96 12.02
CA HIS A 128 16.20 -8.98 11.13
C HIS A 128 17.34 -9.98 10.92
N SER A 129 17.37 -11.03 11.74
CA SER A 129 17.94 -12.31 11.35
C SER A 129 17.48 -12.51 9.92
N GLN A 130 18.38 -12.40 8.93
CA GLN A 130 18.10 -12.52 7.50
C GLN A 130 16.75 -13.20 7.27
N GLU A 131 15.67 -12.42 7.21
CA GLU A 131 14.51 -12.90 6.49
C GLU A 131 15.05 -12.86 5.07
N PRO A 132 15.30 -14.02 4.45
CA PRO A 132 15.81 -14.02 3.09
C PRO A 132 14.80 -13.20 2.28
N ALA A 133 15.22 -12.01 1.87
CA ALA A 133 14.37 -11.16 1.07
C ALA A 133 14.08 -11.92 -0.21
N MET A 134 12.80 -12.11 -0.51
CA MET A 134 12.42 -12.70 -1.78
C MET A 134 12.63 -11.63 -2.82
N LYS A 135 13.70 -11.78 -3.61
CA LYS A 135 13.92 -10.94 -4.77
C LYS A 135 13.01 -11.38 -5.89
N ALA A 136 12.23 -10.45 -6.42
CA ALA A 136 11.30 -10.73 -7.50
C ALA A 136 11.25 -9.57 -8.49
N MET A 137 10.90 -9.91 -9.73
CA MET A 137 10.56 -8.93 -10.75
C MET A 137 9.05 -8.72 -10.80
N VAL A 138 8.65 -7.46 -10.92
CA VAL A 138 7.26 -7.03 -11.08
C VAL A 138 6.80 -7.34 -12.50
N LEU A 139 5.62 -7.93 -12.62
CA LEU A 139 4.86 -8.06 -13.84
C LEU A 139 3.50 -7.39 -13.65
N ARG A 140 2.91 -6.90 -14.75
CA ARG A 140 1.51 -6.48 -14.79
C ARG A 140 0.78 -7.21 -15.89
N ASP A 141 -0.42 -7.66 -15.60
CA ASP A 141 -1.31 -8.14 -16.64
C ASP A 141 -1.95 -6.97 -17.41
N PRO A 142 -2.68 -7.23 -18.50
CA PRO A 142 -3.35 -6.16 -19.25
C PRO A 142 -4.41 -5.39 -18.44
N SER A 143 -4.96 -5.97 -17.37
CA SER A 143 -5.88 -5.28 -16.44
C SER A 143 -5.14 -4.35 -15.47
N GLY A 144 -3.82 -4.48 -15.36
CA GLY A 144 -2.99 -3.72 -14.43
C GLY A 144 -2.72 -4.44 -13.12
N ASP A 145 -3.18 -5.68 -12.93
CA ASP A 145 -2.97 -6.45 -11.71
C ASP A 145 -1.49 -6.81 -11.53
N LEU A 146 -1.03 -6.72 -10.28
CA LEU A 146 0.37 -6.93 -9.92
C LEU A 146 0.69 -8.41 -9.69
N TYR A 147 1.72 -8.88 -10.37
CA TYR A 147 2.30 -10.19 -10.19
C TYR A 147 3.81 -10.11 -10.00
N PHE A 148 4.39 -11.15 -9.42
CA PHE A 148 5.81 -11.24 -9.14
C PHE A 148 6.39 -12.53 -9.69
N VAL A 149 7.62 -12.44 -10.21
CA VAL A 149 8.39 -13.61 -10.62
C VAL A 149 9.68 -13.70 -9.82
N ASP A 150 9.87 -14.82 -9.14
CA ASP A 150 11.09 -15.08 -8.38
C ASP A 150 12.28 -15.43 -9.31
N GLU A 151 13.47 -15.52 -8.74
CA GLU A 151 14.69 -15.85 -9.49
C GLU A 151 14.66 -17.24 -10.17
N LYS A 152 13.74 -18.12 -9.78
CA LYS A 152 13.54 -19.46 -10.36
C LYS A 152 12.47 -19.46 -11.45
N GLY A 153 11.83 -18.32 -11.73
CA GLY A 153 10.74 -18.21 -12.70
C GLY A 153 9.36 -18.62 -12.15
N GLY A 154 9.22 -18.72 -10.82
CA GLY A 154 7.94 -18.98 -10.15
C GLY A 154 7.08 -17.72 -10.11
N LEU A 155 5.86 -17.81 -10.64
CA LEU A 155 4.87 -16.73 -10.63
C LEU A 155 4.07 -16.75 -9.33
N PHE A 156 3.92 -15.59 -8.68
CA PHE A 156 3.17 -15.44 -7.44
C PHE A 156 2.52 -14.05 -7.30
N THR A 157 1.58 -13.92 -6.36
CA THR A 157 1.05 -12.64 -5.86
C THR A 157 1.55 -12.38 -4.45
N ALA A 158 1.62 -11.11 -4.04
CA ALA A 158 2.06 -10.73 -2.71
C ALA A 158 1.15 -9.65 -2.10
N SER A 159 0.91 -9.74 -0.80
CA SER A 159 0.17 -8.73 -0.05
C SER A 159 1.10 -7.63 0.41
N LEU A 160 1.21 -6.58 -0.42
CA LEU A 160 2.15 -5.50 -0.17
C LEU A 160 1.64 -4.54 0.93
N PRO A 161 2.56 -3.93 1.70
CA PRO A 161 2.22 -2.80 2.54
C PRO A 161 1.79 -1.59 1.68
N GLU A 162 1.06 -0.65 2.30
CA GLU A 162 0.64 0.61 1.64
C GLU A 162 1.82 1.45 1.15
N THR A 163 3.00 1.28 1.76
CA THR A 163 4.22 2.01 1.44
C THR A 163 5.37 1.07 1.10
N ILE A 164 6.01 1.33 -0.03
CA ILE A 164 7.18 0.66 -0.56
C ILE A 164 8.35 1.63 -0.55
N ALA A 165 9.50 1.22 -0.02
CA ALA A 165 10.70 2.06 -0.08
C ALA A 165 11.33 1.98 -1.46
N GLY A 166 11.68 3.11 -2.06
CA GLY A 166 12.44 3.15 -3.29
C GLY A 166 13.96 3.24 -3.07
N PRO A 167 14.76 3.07 -4.14
CA PRO A 167 16.22 3.04 -4.07
C PRO A 167 16.88 4.32 -3.49
N ASP A 168 16.24 5.48 -3.60
CA ASP A 168 16.77 6.78 -3.15
C ASP A 168 16.09 7.29 -1.86
N GLY A 169 15.31 6.41 -1.19
CA GLY A 169 14.56 6.74 0.02
C GLY A 169 13.21 7.42 -0.26
N GLU A 170 12.75 7.39 -1.51
CA GLU A 170 11.39 7.76 -1.86
C GLU A 170 10.37 6.75 -1.29
N SER A 171 9.17 7.25 -1.03
CA SER A 171 8.03 6.47 -0.56
C SER A 171 7.11 6.27 -1.76
N LEU A 172 6.91 5.02 -2.15
CA LEU A 172 6.09 4.62 -3.30
C LEU A 172 4.84 3.87 -2.80
N SER A 173 3.74 3.97 -3.53
CA SER A 173 2.61 3.04 -3.38
C SER A 173 2.83 1.79 -4.25
N PRO A 174 2.12 0.68 -3.97
CA PRO A 174 2.07 -0.48 -4.87
C PRO A 174 1.74 -0.14 -6.33
N GLU A 175 0.87 0.84 -6.54
CA GLU A 175 0.40 1.24 -7.87
C GLU A 175 1.51 1.88 -8.71
N GLU A 176 2.54 2.45 -8.07
CA GLU A 176 3.68 3.07 -8.74
C GLU A 176 4.74 2.05 -9.20
N LEU A 177 4.59 0.76 -8.88
CA LEU A 177 5.49 -0.28 -9.39
C LEU A 177 5.21 -0.57 -10.87
N GLU A 178 6.24 -0.54 -11.71
CA GLU A 178 6.10 -0.81 -13.15
C GLU A 178 6.59 -2.21 -13.53
N ALA A 179 6.10 -2.74 -14.65
CA ALA A 179 6.56 -4.02 -15.16
C ALA A 179 8.07 -3.97 -15.46
N GLY A 180 8.79 -4.96 -14.95
CA GLY A 180 10.25 -5.05 -15.03
C GLY A 180 10.97 -4.52 -13.79
N ASP A 181 10.30 -3.76 -12.92
CA ASP A 181 10.87 -3.33 -11.63
C ASP A 181 11.33 -4.54 -10.84
N THR A 182 12.41 -4.39 -10.09
CA THR A 182 12.88 -5.43 -9.18
C THR A 182 12.67 -5.00 -7.75
N VAL A 183 12.01 -5.85 -6.98
CA VAL A 183 11.70 -5.62 -5.57
C VAL A 183 12.34 -6.69 -4.69
N GLU A 184 12.59 -6.31 -3.45
CA GLU A 184 12.88 -7.20 -2.33
C GLU A 184 11.70 -7.21 -1.38
N LEU A 185 11.11 -8.39 -1.20
CA LEU A 185 9.96 -8.62 -0.32
C LEU A 185 10.42 -9.29 0.98
N TYR A 186 10.12 -8.65 2.10
CA TYR A 186 10.48 -9.10 3.46
C TYR A 186 9.21 -9.55 4.19
N GLY A 187 9.30 -10.63 4.95
CA GLY A 187 8.15 -11.30 5.55
C GLY A 187 8.47 -12.71 6.04
N ASP A 188 7.43 -13.49 6.33
CA ASP A 188 7.57 -14.84 6.89
C ASP A 188 8.17 -15.89 5.92
N GLY A 189 8.34 -15.53 4.64
CA GLY A 189 8.87 -16.40 3.59
C GLY A 189 7.94 -17.55 3.20
N ILE A 190 6.68 -17.55 3.65
CA ILE A 190 5.72 -18.62 3.41
C ILE A 190 4.99 -18.35 2.08
N MET A 191 5.27 -19.21 1.10
CA MET A 191 4.54 -19.26 -0.17
C MET A 191 3.47 -20.34 -0.12
N LEU A 192 2.20 -19.99 -0.35
CA LEU A 192 1.11 -20.96 -0.43
C LEU A 192 1.23 -21.81 -1.71
N GLU A 193 0.90 -23.11 -1.59
CA GLU A 193 0.93 -24.08 -2.70
C GLU A 193 -0.26 -23.89 -3.66
N SER A 194 -0.29 -22.77 -4.37
CA SER A 194 -1.26 -22.43 -5.42
C SER A 194 -0.57 -22.05 -6.73
N TYR A 195 -1.34 -21.85 -7.79
CA TYR A 195 -0.84 -21.26 -9.03
C TYR A 195 -1.78 -20.12 -9.49
N PRO A 196 -1.32 -18.85 -9.52
CA PRO A 196 -0.01 -18.40 -9.05
C PRO A 196 0.19 -18.68 -7.55
N GLY A 197 1.45 -18.76 -7.09
CA GLY A 197 1.75 -18.85 -5.65
C GLY A 197 1.24 -17.61 -4.91
N GLN A 198 1.10 -17.66 -3.60
CA GLN A 198 0.69 -16.50 -2.81
C GLN A 198 1.63 -16.27 -1.62
N TYR A 199 2.16 -15.06 -1.52
CA TYR A 199 3.00 -14.60 -0.43
C TYR A 199 2.27 -13.54 0.40
N GLN A 200 1.49 -13.99 1.36
CA GLN A 200 0.59 -13.13 2.16
C GLN A 200 1.29 -12.47 3.34
N GLY A 201 2.43 -13.00 3.79
CA GLY A 201 3.14 -12.55 4.99
C GLY A 201 4.15 -11.42 4.76
N VAL A 202 4.04 -10.67 3.65
CA VAL A 202 4.95 -9.55 3.36
C VAL A 202 4.67 -8.40 4.32
N THR A 203 5.70 -7.97 5.06
CA THR A 203 5.64 -6.87 6.03
C THR A 203 6.37 -5.63 5.54
N ARG A 204 7.29 -5.79 4.59
CA ARG A 204 8.06 -4.69 4.00
C ARG A 204 8.44 -5.02 2.56
N ALA A 205 8.35 -4.02 1.69
CA ALA A 205 8.79 -4.12 0.30
C ALA A 205 9.75 -2.96 -0.03
N VAL A 206 10.77 -3.28 -0.83
CA VAL A 206 11.75 -2.29 -1.30
C VAL A 206 11.93 -2.46 -2.81
N ARG A 207 11.68 -1.40 -3.59
CA ARG A 207 12.11 -1.36 -4.99
C ARG A 207 13.62 -1.15 -5.00
N ILE A 208 14.35 -2.11 -5.55
CA ILE A 208 15.82 -2.07 -5.60
C ILE A 208 16.36 -1.71 -6.98
N ARG A 209 15.51 -1.76 -8.00
CA ARG A 209 15.85 -1.39 -9.37
C ARG A 209 14.61 -1.00 -10.15
N GLU A 210 14.65 0.17 -10.79
CA GLU A 210 13.69 0.53 -11.83
C GLU A 210 13.94 -0.31 -13.09
N GLY A 211 12.86 -0.89 -13.60
CA GLY A 211 12.89 -1.76 -14.75
C GLY A 211 12.34 -1.12 -16.01
N THR A 212 12.26 -1.94 -17.06
CA THR A 212 11.54 -1.60 -18.28
C THR A 212 10.66 -2.77 -18.69
N GLU A 213 9.67 -2.51 -19.51
CA GLU A 213 8.82 -3.53 -20.12
C GLU A 213 9.63 -4.66 -20.80
N ALA A 214 10.79 -4.32 -21.38
CA ALA A 214 11.69 -5.29 -22.01
C ALA A 214 12.31 -6.28 -21.02
N ASP A 215 12.47 -5.89 -19.75
CA ASP A 215 12.94 -6.79 -18.68
C ASP A 215 11.85 -7.82 -18.32
N ALA A 216 10.58 -7.42 -18.38
CA ALA A 216 9.43 -8.28 -18.10
C ALA A 216 9.05 -9.22 -19.27
N GLU A 217 9.36 -8.84 -20.51
CA GLU A 217 9.05 -9.59 -21.74
C GLU A 217 9.31 -11.10 -21.65
N PRO A 218 10.46 -11.60 -21.14
CA PRO A 218 10.74 -13.03 -21.06
C PRO A 218 9.72 -13.82 -20.22
N TYR A 219 8.99 -13.14 -19.33
CA TYR A 219 8.06 -13.74 -18.37
C TYR A 219 6.59 -13.52 -18.73
N ARG A 220 6.27 -12.77 -19.80
CA ARG A 220 4.88 -12.54 -20.23
C ARG A 220 4.08 -13.81 -20.46
N HIS A 221 4.73 -14.84 -20.99
CA HIS A 221 4.13 -16.17 -21.19
C HIS A 221 3.63 -16.84 -19.90
N LEU A 222 4.03 -16.35 -18.72
CA LEU A 222 3.49 -16.81 -17.42
C LEU A 222 2.13 -16.17 -17.14
N LEU A 223 1.95 -14.89 -17.50
CA LEU A 223 0.68 -14.19 -17.36
C LEU A 223 -0.35 -14.75 -18.34
N GLU A 224 0.02 -15.02 -19.60
CA GLU A 224 -0.89 -15.59 -20.61
C GLU A 224 -1.54 -16.92 -20.18
N LYS A 225 -0.93 -17.66 -19.24
CA LYS A 225 -1.47 -18.91 -18.73
C LYS A 225 -2.55 -18.73 -17.66
N ILE A 226 -2.55 -17.59 -16.98
CA ILE A 226 -3.44 -17.30 -15.86
C ILE A 226 -4.43 -16.19 -16.18
N TYR A 227 -4.06 -15.28 -17.09
CA TYR A 227 -4.89 -14.19 -17.54
C TYR A 227 -5.95 -14.72 -18.48
N THR A 228 -7.20 -14.37 -18.19
CA THR A 228 -8.32 -14.60 -19.07
C THR A 228 -8.74 -13.24 -19.58
N GLU A 229 -8.63 -13.02 -20.90
CA GLU A 229 -9.15 -11.80 -21.51
C GLU A 229 -10.63 -11.64 -21.12
N PRO A 230 -11.05 -10.46 -20.63
CA PRO A 230 -12.45 -10.18 -20.37
C PRO A 230 -13.28 -10.49 -21.60
N ASP A 231 -14.45 -11.08 -21.42
CA ASP A 231 -15.37 -11.31 -22.53
C ASP A 231 -15.77 -9.94 -23.11
N PRO A 232 -15.38 -9.62 -24.35
CA PRO A 232 -15.61 -8.30 -24.91
C PRO A 232 -17.10 -8.04 -25.19
N SER A 233 -17.92 -9.10 -25.19
CA SER A 233 -19.38 -9.02 -25.29
C SER A 233 -20.08 -8.73 -23.96
N GLU A 234 -19.38 -8.84 -22.83
CA GLU A 234 -19.93 -8.56 -21.51
C GLU A 234 -20.17 -7.06 -21.33
N ILE A 235 -21.44 -6.71 -21.09
CA ILE A 235 -21.85 -5.33 -20.85
C ILE A 235 -21.39 -4.90 -19.45
N PRO A 236 -20.71 -3.76 -19.30
CA PRO A 236 -20.31 -3.25 -18.00
C PRO A 236 -21.46 -3.19 -16.99
N SER A 237 -21.16 -3.56 -15.75
CA SER A 237 -22.03 -3.34 -14.59
C SER A 237 -21.48 -2.19 -13.74
N MET A 238 -22.30 -1.66 -12.85
CA MET A 238 -21.92 -0.57 -11.96
C MET A 238 -22.33 -0.90 -10.53
N ASN A 239 -21.37 -0.87 -9.61
CA ASN A 239 -21.64 -0.82 -8.18
C ASN A 239 -21.62 0.63 -7.70
N LEU A 240 -22.33 0.89 -6.62
CA LEU A 240 -22.35 2.17 -5.94
C LEU A 240 -22.04 1.96 -4.46
N GLU A 241 -21.06 2.70 -3.96
CA GLU A 241 -20.70 2.72 -2.54
C GLU A 241 -21.01 4.07 -1.90
N TYR A 242 -21.51 4.03 -0.67
CA TYR A 242 -21.78 5.21 0.13
C TYR A 242 -21.57 4.90 1.61
N THR A 243 -21.24 5.94 2.38
CA THR A 243 -20.98 5.82 3.81
C THR A 243 -22.04 6.53 4.61
N GLU A 244 -22.69 5.80 5.52
CA GLU A 244 -23.61 6.37 6.52
C GLU A 244 -23.03 6.15 7.92
N GLY A 245 -22.54 7.22 8.55
CA GLY A 245 -21.83 7.13 9.82
C GLY A 245 -20.51 6.34 9.67
N GLU A 246 -20.42 5.18 10.33
CA GLU A 246 -19.27 4.27 10.23
C GLU A 246 -19.53 3.06 9.31
N LEU A 247 -20.71 2.96 8.68
CA LEU A 247 -21.08 1.84 7.82
C LEU A 247 -20.89 2.20 6.35
N VAL A 248 -20.07 1.41 5.66
CA VAL A 248 -19.98 1.42 4.19
C VAL A 248 -21.01 0.45 3.63
N THR A 249 -21.89 0.94 2.76
CA THR A 249 -22.89 0.14 2.05
C THR A 249 -22.59 0.14 0.56
N SER A 250 -22.74 -1.02 -0.07
CA SER A 250 -22.58 -1.20 -1.52
C SER A 250 -23.87 -1.74 -2.14
N ALA A 251 -24.20 -1.26 -3.34
CA ALA A 251 -25.37 -1.69 -4.10
C ALA A 251 -25.06 -1.79 -5.60
N VAL A 252 -25.58 -2.83 -6.25
CA VAL A 252 -25.51 -2.96 -7.72
C VAL A 252 -26.58 -2.07 -8.34
N LEU A 253 -26.21 -1.24 -9.31
CA LEU A 253 -27.15 -0.38 -10.01
C LEU A 253 -27.90 -1.14 -11.10
N THR A 254 -29.16 -0.76 -11.34
CA THR A 254 -29.94 -1.30 -12.45
C THR A 254 -29.39 -0.77 -13.77
N SER A 255 -29.01 -1.64 -14.70
CA SER A 255 -28.67 -1.24 -16.06
C SER A 255 -29.92 -1.14 -16.94
N GLY A 256 -29.93 -0.22 -17.89
CA GLY A 256 -31.02 -0.06 -18.84
C GLY A 256 -30.54 0.05 -20.27
N ASN A 257 -30.58 1.27 -20.84
CA ASN A 257 -30.26 1.44 -22.24
C ASN A 257 -28.76 1.39 -22.47
N TYR A 258 -28.34 0.77 -23.58
CA TYR A 258 -26.95 0.74 -23.97
C TYR A 258 -26.78 0.55 -25.47
N GLU A 259 -25.63 0.99 -25.96
CA GLU A 259 -25.08 0.63 -27.26
C GLU A 259 -23.66 0.15 -27.03
N TRP A 260 -23.35 -1.04 -27.53
CA TRP A 260 -22.08 -1.70 -27.28
C TRP A 260 -21.54 -2.35 -28.54
N THR A 261 -20.26 -2.16 -28.81
CA THR A 261 -19.57 -2.72 -29.97
C THR A 261 -18.34 -3.49 -29.52
N TYR A 262 -18.11 -4.65 -30.12
CA TYR A 262 -16.99 -5.51 -29.75
C TYR A 262 -16.53 -6.36 -30.93
N VAL A 263 -15.34 -6.95 -30.82
CA VAL A 263 -14.79 -7.88 -31.81
C VAL A 263 -14.68 -9.26 -31.16
N ASP A 264 -15.15 -10.29 -31.86
CA ASP A 264 -15.08 -11.66 -31.35
C ASP A 264 -13.72 -12.34 -31.62
N GLU A 265 -13.56 -13.58 -31.14
CA GLU A 265 -12.35 -14.40 -31.32
C GLU A 265 -11.96 -14.61 -32.81
N ASN A 266 -12.89 -14.43 -33.75
CA ASN A 266 -12.64 -14.57 -35.20
C ASN A 266 -12.25 -13.24 -35.87
N GLY A 267 -12.20 -12.14 -35.12
CA GLY A 267 -11.96 -10.81 -35.65
C GLY A 267 -13.20 -10.19 -36.32
N GLU A 268 -14.39 -10.72 -36.10
CA GLU A 268 -15.65 -10.17 -36.61
C GLU A 268 -16.21 -9.13 -35.64
N GLY A 269 -16.58 -7.96 -36.16
CA GLY A 269 -17.18 -6.88 -35.36
C GLY A 269 -18.68 -7.09 -35.16
N HIS A 270 -19.12 -6.97 -33.90
CA HIS A 270 -20.50 -7.08 -33.47
C HIS A 270 -20.97 -5.77 -32.83
N GLY A 271 -22.27 -5.50 -32.93
CA GLY A 271 -22.92 -4.36 -32.29
C GLY A 271 -24.23 -4.79 -31.66
N VAL A 272 -24.42 -4.45 -30.39
CA VAL A 272 -25.60 -4.77 -29.59
C VAL A 272 -26.19 -3.48 -29.07
N VAL A 273 -27.51 -3.33 -29.22
CA VAL A 273 -28.25 -2.15 -28.76
C VAL A 273 -29.42 -2.63 -27.92
N ALA A 274 -29.51 -2.13 -26.69
CA ALA A 274 -30.72 -2.19 -25.88
C ALA A 274 -31.33 -0.79 -25.81
N CYS A 275 -32.45 -0.60 -26.51
CA CYS A 275 -33.23 0.63 -26.46
C CYS A 275 -34.53 0.33 -25.71
N GLY A 276 -34.57 0.74 -24.44
CA GLY A 276 -35.66 0.53 -23.50
C GLY A 276 -36.43 1.82 -23.18
N ALA A 277 -37.16 1.78 -22.08
CA ALA A 277 -37.95 2.91 -21.62
C ALA A 277 -37.07 4.01 -21.00
N HIS A 278 -37.64 5.20 -20.80
CA HIS A 278 -37.00 6.25 -20.01
C HIS A 278 -36.82 5.78 -18.55
N ILE A 279 -35.75 6.22 -17.88
CA ILE A 279 -35.36 5.79 -16.51
C ILE A 279 -36.52 5.80 -15.49
N LEU A 280 -37.39 6.81 -15.53
CA LEU A 280 -38.52 6.92 -14.60
C LEU A 280 -39.58 5.80 -14.76
N GLU A 281 -39.59 5.11 -15.91
CA GLU A 281 -40.49 3.98 -16.20
C GLU A 281 -39.85 2.62 -15.90
N TRP A 282 -38.56 2.58 -15.51
CA TRP A 282 -37.91 1.32 -15.12
C TRP A 282 -38.58 0.79 -13.87
N LYS A 283 -38.95 -0.49 -13.86
CA LYS A 283 -39.75 -1.09 -12.77
C LYS A 283 -38.89 -1.39 -11.54
N ASP A 284 -37.71 -1.92 -11.77
CA ASP A 284 -36.82 -2.47 -10.75
C ASP A 284 -35.59 -1.58 -10.63
N LEU A 285 -35.76 -0.40 -10.04
CA LEU A 285 -34.63 0.49 -9.72
C LEU A 285 -34.03 0.12 -8.37
N THR A 286 -32.70 0.09 -8.30
CA THR A 286 -31.98 -0.01 -7.04
C THR A 286 -32.35 1.17 -6.14
N GLU A 287 -32.78 0.87 -4.92
CA GLU A 287 -33.10 1.86 -3.89
C GLU A 287 -31.89 2.06 -2.97
N ILE A 288 -31.42 3.30 -2.86
CA ILE A 288 -30.35 3.76 -1.99
C ILE A 288 -30.99 4.60 -0.89
N ARG A 289 -30.80 4.23 0.38
CA ARG A 289 -31.37 4.99 1.49
C ARG A 289 -30.33 5.98 1.97
N LEU A 290 -30.71 7.25 2.04
CA LEU A 290 -29.82 8.33 2.44
C LEU A 290 -30.49 9.14 3.55
N GLU A 291 -29.89 9.20 4.74
CA GLU A 291 -30.40 10.06 5.83
C GLU A 291 -30.28 11.58 5.52
N GLY A 292 -29.47 11.94 4.53
CA GLY A 292 -29.24 13.30 4.05
C GLY A 292 -28.32 13.32 2.83
N PRO A 293 -27.83 14.50 2.40
CA PRO A 293 -26.89 14.59 1.28
C PRO A 293 -25.61 13.80 1.55
N ALA A 294 -25.20 12.94 0.61
CA ALA A 294 -24.03 12.08 0.74
C ALA A 294 -23.26 11.94 -0.58
N ASP A 295 -21.95 11.69 -0.48
CA ASP A 295 -21.12 11.39 -1.64
C ASP A 295 -21.31 9.92 -2.04
N LEU A 296 -21.61 9.69 -3.32
CA LEU A 296 -21.83 8.35 -3.86
C LEU A 296 -20.69 7.98 -4.80
N LYS A 297 -19.96 6.93 -4.46
CA LYS A 297 -18.86 6.40 -5.26
C LYS A 297 -19.40 5.45 -6.32
N LEU A 298 -18.99 5.61 -7.56
CA LEU A 298 -19.34 4.75 -8.68
C LEU A 298 -18.17 3.83 -8.99
N LEU A 299 -18.43 2.53 -8.97
CA LEU A 299 -17.44 1.47 -9.16
C LEU A 299 -17.83 0.65 -10.40
N PRO A 300 -17.42 1.09 -11.60
CA PRO A 300 -17.72 0.36 -12.82
C PRO A 300 -16.93 -0.94 -12.88
N SER A 301 -17.50 -1.99 -13.45
CA SER A 301 -16.78 -3.27 -13.63
C SER A 301 -15.67 -3.19 -14.69
N ARG A 302 -15.64 -2.11 -15.47
CA ARG A 302 -14.61 -1.78 -16.47
C ARG A 302 -14.36 -0.28 -16.43
N GLU A 303 -13.11 0.14 -16.54
CA GLU A 303 -12.75 1.56 -16.45
C GLU A 303 -13.46 2.42 -17.51
N MET A 304 -14.16 3.46 -17.07
CA MET A 304 -14.90 4.40 -17.92
C MET A 304 -14.00 5.54 -18.42
N GLU A 305 -14.23 6.01 -19.65
CA GLU A 305 -13.60 7.24 -20.14
C GLU A 305 -14.26 8.50 -19.59
N SER A 306 -15.59 8.47 -19.46
CA SER A 306 -16.38 9.58 -18.92
C SER A 306 -17.73 9.11 -18.40
N ALA A 307 -18.33 9.94 -17.53
CA ALA A 307 -19.67 9.73 -17.02
C ALA A 307 -20.48 11.03 -17.11
N GLU A 308 -21.77 10.90 -17.41
CA GLU A 308 -22.75 11.98 -17.31
C GLU A 308 -23.86 11.57 -16.34
N VAL A 309 -24.33 12.51 -15.50
CA VAL A 309 -25.39 12.21 -14.53
C VAL A 309 -26.54 13.18 -14.67
N LEU A 310 -27.74 12.64 -14.83
CA LEU A 310 -28.99 13.38 -14.79
C LEU A 310 -29.83 12.92 -13.61
N ARG A 311 -30.60 13.84 -13.04
CA ARG A 311 -31.53 13.55 -11.95
C ARG A 311 -32.90 14.16 -12.13
N TRP A 312 -33.91 13.48 -11.60
CA TRP A 312 -35.29 13.92 -11.53
C TRP A 312 -35.82 13.73 -10.10
N PRO A 313 -36.74 14.58 -9.62
CA PRO A 313 -37.45 14.29 -8.38
C PRO A 313 -38.14 12.92 -8.46
N ALA A 314 -38.10 12.13 -7.39
CA ALA A 314 -38.70 10.79 -7.35
C ALA A 314 -40.19 10.80 -7.70
N SER A 315 -40.91 11.87 -7.33
CA SER A 315 -42.32 12.08 -7.68
C SER A 315 -42.59 12.15 -9.18
N ALA A 316 -41.57 12.35 -10.02
CA ALA A 316 -41.72 12.33 -11.48
C ALA A 316 -42.09 10.94 -12.00
N ARG A 317 -41.86 9.87 -11.24
CA ARG A 317 -42.29 8.51 -11.58
C ARG A 317 -43.81 8.32 -11.52
N ASP A 318 -44.52 9.16 -10.76
CA ASP A 318 -45.98 9.12 -10.66
C ASP A 318 -46.69 9.89 -11.78
N LEU A 319 -45.93 10.53 -12.69
CA LEU A 319 -46.49 11.27 -13.80
C LEU A 319 -47.20 10.33 -14.78
N LYS A 320 -48.43 10.67 -15.15
CA LYS A 320 -49.18 9.96 -16.20
C LYS A 320 -48.58 10.15 -17.59
N ASP A 321 -47.84 11.24 -17.78
CA ASP A 321 -47.19 11.62 -19.02
C ASP A 321 -45.78 12.07 -18.69
N ILE A 322 -44.81 11.21 -18.99
CA ILE A 322 -43.40 11.38 -18.64
C ILE A 322 -42.75 12.56 -19.37
N ALA A 323 -43.30 13.02 -20.49
CA ALA A 323 -42.80 14.20 -21.18
C ALA A 323 -42.84 15.47 -20.29
N GLN A 324 -43.70 15.47 -19.27
CA GLN A 324 -43.81 16.55 -18.29
C GLN A 324 -42.68 16.56 -17.25
N ALA A 325 -41.93 15.45 -17.12
CA ALA A 325 -40.75 15.38 -16.25
C ALA A 325 -39.60 16.27 -16.74
N GLY A 326 -39.61 16.63 -18.03
CA GLY A 326 -38.55 17.40 -18.67
C GLY A 326 -37.24 16.58 -18.82
N PRO A 327 -36.17 17.24 -19.30
CA PRO A 327 -34.92 16.57 -19.65
C PRO A 327 -34.07 16.12 -18.45
N GLY A 328 -34.52 16.38 -17.22
CA GLY A 328 -33.71 16.16 -16.01
C GLY A 328 -32.76 17.33 -15.73
N ALA A 329 -32.32 17.42 -14.49
CA ALA A 329 -31.27 18.34 -14.08
C ALA A 329 -29.92 17.61 -14.10
N ALA A 330 -28.87 18.26 -14.61
CA ALA A 330 -27.52 17.72 -14.48
C ALA A 330 -27.13 17.63 -13.00
N ALA A 331 -26.60 16.48 -12.60
CA ALA A 331 -25.88 16.30 -11.36
C ALA A 331 -24.38 16.30 -11.66
N GLU A 332 -23.60 16.81 -10.72
CA GLU A 332 -22.15 16.78 -10.84
C GLU A 332 -21.63 15.35 -10.69
N VAL A 333 -20.60 15.01 -11.47
CA VAL A 333 -19.82 13.79 -11.31
C VAL A 333 -18.35 14.15 -11.53
N VAL A 334 -17.50 13.75 -10.60
CA VAL A 334 -16.08 14.13 -10.56
C VAL A 334 -15.22 12.89 -10.36
N ARG A 335 -13.95 13.01 -10.74
CA ARG A 335 -12.93 11.99 -10.45
C ARG A 335 -12.12 12.43 -9.23
N GLN A 336 -12.20 11.70 -8.12
CA GLN A 336 -11.46 11.95 -6.89
C GLN A 336 -10.61 10.71 -6.58
N GLU A 337 -9.28 10.88 -6.46
CA GLU A 337 -8.36 9.77 -6.15
C GLU A 337 -8.48 8.57 -7.12
N GLY A 338 -8.82 8.84 -8.38
CA GLY A 338 -9.06 7.80 -9.40
C GLY A 338 -10.49 7.25 -9.44
N GLU A 339 -11.28 7.46 -8.38
CA GLU A 339 -12.67 7.01 -8.27
C GLU A 339 -13.66 8.02 -8.87
N TRP A 340 -14.76 7.53 -9.43
CA TRP A 340 -15.89 8.35 -9.88
C TRP A 340 -16.83 8.65 -8.71
N VAL A 341 -17.16 9.91 -8.47
CA VAL A 341 -17.97 10.33 -7.32
C VAL A 341 -19.06 11.30 -7.77
N ILE A 342 -20.30 11.06 -7.33
CA ILE A 342 -21.41 12.01 -7.36
C ILE A 342 -21.43 12.73 -6.00
N PRO A 343 -20.93 13.98 -5.90
CA PRO A 343 -20.83 14.66 -4.62
C PRO A 343 -22.22 15.16 -4.16
N GLY A 344 -22.50 14.99 -2.86
CA GLY A 344 -23.69 15.56 -2.22
C GLY A 344 -25.02 15.15 -2.86
N ALA A 345 -25.14 13.89 -3.31
CA ALA A 345 -26.40 13.36 -3.82
C ALA A 345 -27.49 13.45 -2.75
N GLU A 346 -28.64 14.03 -3.11
CA GLU A 346 -29.76 14.26 -2.20
C GLU A 346 -30.77 13.11 -2.26
N PRO A 347 -31.42 12.74 -1.13
CA PRO A 347 -32.56 11.82 -1.11
C PRO A 347 -33.77 12.38 -1.86
N GLY A 348 -34.66 11.49 -2.30
CA GLY A 348 -35.89 11.85 -3.02
C GLY A 348 -35.70 12.10 -4.52
N TYR A 349 -34.64 11.54 -5.12
CA TYR A 349 -34.33 11.70 -6.54
C TYR A 349 -34.06 10.35 -7.23
N VAL A 350 -34.44 10.28 -8.50
CA VAL A 350 -33.99 9.25 -9.44
C VAL A 350 -32.78 9.78 -10.19
N TYR A 351 -31.69 9.03 -10.18
CA TYR A 351 -30.45 9.34 -10.89
C TYR A 351 -30.27 8.39 -12.07
N LEU A 352 -29.84 8.94 -13.19
CA LEU A 352 -29.40 8.25 -14.39
C LEU A 352 -27.92 8.57 -14.59
N VAL A 353 -27.08 7.55 -14.53
CA VAL A 353 -25.65 7.63 -14.81
C VAL A 353 -25.42 7.02 -16.19
N THR A 354 -24.89 7.80 -17.13
CA THR A 354 -24.47 7.32 -18.43
C THR A 354 -22.95 7.18 -18.43
N GLY A 355 -22.47 5.94 -18.34
CA GLY A 355 -21.05 5.61 -18.46
C GLY A 355 -20.67 5.45 -19.94
N ASN A 356 -19.51 5.98 -20.32
CA ASN A 356 -18.98 5.91 -21.68
C ASN A 356 -17.64 5.19 -21.71
N TRP A 357 -17.49 4.32 -22.70
CA TRP A 357 -16.31 3.52 -23.02
C TRP A 357 -15.99 3.64 -24.51
N PRO A 358 -14.78 3.23 -24.95
CA PRO A 358 -14.47 3.15 -26.38
C PRO A 358 -15.47 2.30 -27.18
N GLU A 359 -16.01 1.26 -26.55
CA GLU A 359 -16.96 0.31 -27.13
C GLU A 359 -18.40 0.86 -27.24
N GLY A 360 -18.74 1.90 -26.48
CA GLY A 360 -20.08 2.49 -26.46
C GLY A 360 -20.48 3.03 -25.08
N TYR A 361 -21.78 3.03 -24.79
CA TYR A 361 -22.32 3.57 -23.54
C TYR A 361 -23.28 2.61 -22.85
N VAL A 362 -23.38 2.72 -21.52
CA VAL A 362 -24.37 2.01 -20.71
C VAL A 362 -25.01 2.98 -19.72
N GLU A 363 -26.34 2.97 -19.65
CA GLU A 363 -27.12 3.71 -18.66
C GLU A 363 -27.37 2.87 -17.41
N PHE A 364 -27.12 3.47 -16.24
CA PHE A 364 -27.37 2.90 -14.93
C PHE A 364 -28.31 3.80 -14.12
N GLY A 365 -29.23 3.17 -13.40
CA GLY A 365 -30.31 3.85 -12.71
C GLY A 365 -30.41 3.49 -11.24
N PHE A 366 -30.69 4.49 -10.40
CA PHE A 366 -31.05 4.28 -9.00
C PHE A 366 -32.02 5.34 -8.48
N LEU A 367 -32.73 4.99 -7.41
CA LEU A 367 -33.58 5.88 -6.62
C LEU A 367 -32.91 6.12 -5.27
N THR A 368 -32.94 7.35 -4.80
CA THR A 368 -32.54 7.73 -3.44
C THR A 368 -33.77 8.02 -2.60
N GLU A 369 -33.84 7.48 -1.38
CA GLU A 369 -34.95 7.68 -0.43
C GLU A 369 -34.50 8.26 0.90
#